data_AF-A0A9D4NQP5-F1
#
_entry.id   AF-A0A9D4NQP5-F1
#
_cell.length_a   1.000
_cell.length_b   1.000
_cell.length_c   1.000
_cell.angle_alpha   90.00
_cell.angle_beta   90.00
_cell.angle_gamma   90.00
#
_symmetry.space_group_name_H-M   'P 1'
#
loop_
_entity.id
_entity.type
_entity.pdbx_description
1 polymer ?
#
loop_
_entity_poly.entity_id
_entity_poly.type
_entity_poly.pdbx_seq_one_letter_code
_entity_poly.pdbx_strand_id
1 'polypeptide(L)'
;MHMFLFVFKELTTSIKFRDSITRWSLQAIGITDNNGASIATPKEVSAFKEFFIQVDLPYKVSRKEHFNVKVTVFNYMYYINKDMNARVYLKGRRGFVMAPYPASSLHHSLSPCLRMALRLCRFL
;
A
#
# COMPACT_ATOMS: atom_id res chain seq x y z
N MET A 1 -26.61 -49.40 -15.97
CA MET A 1 -25.16 -49.10 -15.98
C MET A 1 -24.92 -48.27 -17.23
N HIS A 2 -24.50 -47.02 -17.26
CA HIS A 2 -23.52 -46.31 -16.44
C HIS A 2 -23.96 -44.83 -16.32
N MET A 3 -24.13 -44.36 -15.08
CA MET A 3 -24.27 -42.95 -14.77
C MET A 3 -22.86 -42.34 -14.83
N PHE A 4 -22.57 -41.56 -15.87
CA PHE A 4 -21.33 -40.79 -15.95
C PHE A 4 -21.44 -39.62 -14.96
N LEU A 5 -20.85 -39.80 -13.79
CA LEU A 5 -20.47 -38.72 -12.89
C LEU A 5 -19.48 -37.82 -13.65
N PHE A 6 -19.97 -36.74 -14.25
CA PHE A 6 -19.11 -35.65 -14.71
C PHE A 6 -18.48 -35.00 -13.47
N VAL A 7 -17.19 -35.28 -13.28
CA VAL A 7 -16.36 -34.68 -12.25
C VAL A 7 -16.16 -33.21 -12.60
N PHE A 8 -16.83 -32.30 -11.90
CA PHE A 8 -16.38 -30.90 -11.83
C PHE A 8 -15.03 -30.89 -11.13
N LYS A 9 -13.96 -30.52 -11.85
CA LYS A 9 -12.63 -30.36 -11.26
C LYS A 9 -12.55 -28.98 -10.63
N GLU A 10 -12.59 -28.91 -9.31
CA GLU A 10 -12.33 -27.67 -8.58
C GLU A 10 -10.86 -27.26 -8.76
N LEU A 11 -10.62 -26.02 -9.17
CA LEU A 11 -9.29 -25.47 -9.42
C LEU A 11 -9.01 -24.36 -8.40
N THR A 12 -8.15 -24.65 -7.43
CA THR A 12 -7.70 -23.65 -6.44
C THR A 12 -6.33 -23.10 -6.85
N THR A 13 -6.17 -21.77 -6.87
CA THR A 13 -4.87 -21.10 -7.11
C THR A 13 -4.54 -20.14 -5.97
N SER A 14 -3.26 -20.06 -5.61
CA SER A 14 -2.77 -19.12 -4.61
C SER A 14 -2.21 -17.86 -5.29
N ILE A 15 -2.73 -16.68 -4.93
CA ILE A 15 -2.29 -15.40 -5.46
C ILE A 15 -1.59 -14.63 -4.34
N LYS A 16 -0.33 -14.24 -4.58
CA LYS A 16 0.42 -13.37 -3.67
C LYS A 16 0.32 -11.93 -4.13
N PHE A 17 -0.29 -11.08 -3.30
CA PHE A 17 -0.35 -9.65 -3.56
C PHE A 17 0.95 -8.96 -3.13
N ARG A 18 1.30 -7.88 -3.83
CA ARG A 18 2.44 -7.02 -3.45
C ARG A 18 2.08 -6.23 -2.20
N ASP A 19 3.10 -5.64 -1.59
CA ASP A 19 2.99 -4.81 -0.38
C ASP A 19 2.15 -3.52 -0.50
N SER A 20 1.51 -3.28 -1.63
CA SER A 20 0.71 -2.09 -1.91
C SER A 20 -0.78 -2.34 -1.69
N ILE A 21 -1.47 -1.34 -1.14
CA ILE A 21 -2.94 -1.35 -1.07
C ILE A 21 -3.49 -1.24 -2.49
N THR A 22 -4.11 -2.30 -2.99
CA THR A 22 -4.54 -2.42 -4.39
C THR A 22 -5.85 -3.16 -4.48
N ARG A 23 -6.72 -2.72 -5.39
CA ARG A 23 -7.93 -3.46 -5.77
C ARG A 23 -7.65 -4.18 -7.08
N TRP A 24 -8.01 -5.46 -7.12
CA TRP A 24 -7.82 -6.36 -8.24
C TRP A 24 -9.18 -6.81 -8.75
N SER A 25 -9.35 -6.86 -10.07
CA SER A 25 -10.50 -7.49 -10.71
C SER A 25 -10.03 -8.79 -11.34
N LEU A 26 -10.52 -9.91 -10.82
CA LEU A 26 -10.22 -11.25 -11.33
C LEU A 26 -11.26 -11.60 -12.39
N GLN A 27 -10.79 -11.86 -13.61
CA GLN A 27 -11.62 -12.33 -14.71
C GLN A 27 -11.15 -13.70 -15.15
N ALA A 28 -12.09 -14.58 -15.46
CA ALA A 28 -11.80 -15.91 -15.97
C ALA A 28 -12.53 -16.13 -17.29
N ILE A 29 -11.85 -16.80 -18.20
CA ILE A 29 -12.40 -17.22 -19.49
C ILE A 29 -12.19 -18.74 -19.55
N GLY A 30 -13.28 -19.47 -19.76
CA GLY A 30 -13.28 -20.92 -19.90
C GLY A 30 -13.59 -21.30 -21.35
N ILE A 31 -12.84 -22.24 -21.92
CA ILE A 31 -13.13 -22.80 -23.24
C ILE A 31 -13.41 -24.29 -23.03
N THR A 32 -14.51 -24.78 -23.57
CA THR A 32 -14.96 -26.17 -23.45
C THR A 32 -15.39 -26.69 -24.80
N ASP A 33 -15.14 -27.98 -25.07
CA ASP A 33 -15.43 -28.59 -26.37
C ASP A 33 -16.94 -28.63 -26.69
N ASN A 34 -17.79 -28.78 -25.67
CA ASN A 34 -19.25 -28.89 -25.85
C ASN A 34 -19.99 -27.55 -25.78
N ASN A 35 -19.49 -26.57 -25.01
CA ASN A 35 -20.19 -25.32 -24.73
C ASN A 35 -19.47 -24.08 -25.27
N GLY A 36 -18.36 -24.25 -26.01
CA GLY A 36 -17.59 -23.15 -26.59
C GLY A 36 -16.86 -22.31 -25.53
N ALA A 37 -16.66 -21.02 -25.82
CA ALA A 37 -16.02 -20.07 -24.92
C ALA A 37 -17.05 -19.37 -24.01
N SER A 38 -16.75 -19.29 -22.72
CA SER A 38 -17.55 -18.62 -21.70
C SER A 38 -16.69 -17.63 -20.91
N ILE A 39 -17.27 -16.50 -20.53
CA ILE A 39 -16.63 -15.46 -19.71
C ILE A 39 -17.31 -15.47 -18.35
N ALA A 40 -16.53 -15.60 -17.29
CA ALA A 40 -17.02 -15.54 -15.92
C ALA A 40 -17.22 -14.09 -15.46
N THR A 41 -18.17 -13.89 -14.55
CA THR A 41 -18.37 -12.58 -13.91
C THR A 41 -17.10 -12.15 -13.16
N PRO A 42 -16.61 -10.92 -13.39
CA PRO A 42 -15.43 -10.41 -12.69
C PRO A 42 -15.63 -10.42 -11.17
N LYS A 43 -14.62 -10.89 -10.44
CA LYS A 43 -14.60 -10.86 -8.97
C LYS A 43 -13.59 -9.84 -8.47
N GLU A 44 -14.05 -8.88 -7.69
CA GLU A 44 -13.17 -7.91 -7.06
C GLU A 44 -12.53 -8.46 -5.78
N VAL A 45 -11.23 -8.23 -5.63
CA VAL A 45 -10.44 -8.58 -4.45
C VAL A 45 -9.62 -7.37 -4.03
N SER A 46 -9.72 -6.97 -2.75
CA SER A 46 -8.94 -5.87 -2.20
C SER A 46 -7.79 -6.40 -1.34
N ALA A 47 -6.56 -6.07 -1.69
CA ALA A 47 -5.42 -6.21 -0.81
C ALA A 47 -5.29 -4.92 0.01
N PHE A 48 -5.55 -4.98 1.31
CA PHE A 48 -5.49 -3.84 2.22
C PHE A 48 -4.48 -4.09 3.34
N LYS A 49 -3.84 -3.01 3.80
CA LYS A 49 -2.91 -3.01 4.93
C LYS A 49 -3.48 -2.14 6.03
N GLU A 50 -3.57 -2.71 7.23
CA GLU A 50 -4.20 -2.04 8.38
C GLU A 50 -3.32 -0.95 8.97
N PHE A 51 -1.99 -1.05 8.81
CA PHE A 51 -1.04 -0.04 9.27
C PHE A 51 0.05 0.17 8.23
N PHE A 52 0.23 1.41 7.77
CA PHE A 52 1.23 1.75 6.74
C PHE A 52 1.68 3.21 6.81
N ILE A 53 2.77 3.50 6.11
CA ILE A 53 3.37 4.84 6.02
C ILE A 53 3.29 5.30 4.56
N GLN A 54 2.78 6.50 4.33
CA GLN A 54 2.85 7.19 3.07
C GLN A 54 3.92 8.29 3.15
N VAL A 55 4.82 8.33 2.17
CA VAL A 55 5.87 9.34 2.07
C VAL A 55 5.63 10.14 0.79
N ASP A 56 5.34 11.43 0.95
CA ASP A 56 5.17 12.34 -0.17
C ASP A 56 6.55 12.92 -0.53
N LEU A 57 7.13 12.41 -1.61
CA LEU A 57 8.42 12.85 -2.14
C LEU A 57 8.20 13.72 -3.38
N PRO A 58 8.91 14.86 -3.52
CA PRO A 58 8.92 15.60 -4.77
C PRO A 58 9.53 14.74 -5.88
N TYR A 59 9.02 14.91 -7.11
CA TYR A 59 9.47 14.14 -8.27
C TYR A 59 10.98 14.25 -8.52
N LYS A 60 11.54 15.44 -8.32
CA LYS A 60 12.95 15.74 -8.45
C LYS A 60 13.35 16.80 -7.43
N VAL A 61 14.58 16.70 -6.96
CA VAL A 61 15.20 17.68 -6.06
C VAL A 61 16.52 18.11 -6.67
N SER A 62 16.75 19.42 -6.76
CA SER A 62 18.04 19.95 -7.20
C SER A 62 19.07 19.90 -6.08
N ARG A 63 20.36 19.88 -6.44
CA ARG A 63 21.43 19.93 -5.45
C ARG A 63 21.37 21.26 -4.68
N LYS A 64 21.69 21.19 -3.39
CA LYS A 64 21.74 22.29 -2.42
C LYS A 64 20.38 22.96 -2.15
N GLU A 65 19.27 22.32 -2.53
CA GLU A 65 17.93 22.80 -2.17
C GLU A 65 17.41 22.13 -0.91
N HIS A 66 16.71 22.92 -0.11
CA HIS A 66 15.93 22.42 1.03
C HIS A 66 14.53 22.05 0.56
N PHE A 67 14.12 20.82 0.83
CA PHE A 67 12.77 20.34 0.52
C PHE A 67 12.15 19.70 1.77
N ASN A 68 10.82 19.75 1.84
CA ASN A 68 10.07 19.10 2.90
C ASN A 68 9.57 17.75 2.39
N VAL A 69 9.90 16.69 3.11
CA VAL A 69 9.29 15.37 2.95
C VAL A 69 8.18 15.25 3.97
N LYS A 70 6.96 15.03 3.48
CA LYS A 70 5.81 14.78 4.35
C LYS A 70 5.63 13.28 4.50
N VAL A 71 5.56 12.83 5.75
CA VAL A 71 5.34 11.43 6.11
C VAL A 71 4.01 11.37 6.84
N THR A 72 3.08 10.57 6.33
CA THR A 72 1.79 10.32 6.97
C THR A 72 1.73 8.86 7.39
N VAL A 73 1.56 8.59 8.68
CA VAL A 73 1.33 7.25 9.19
C VAL A 73 -0.17 7.04 9.28
N PHE A 74 -0.68 5.98 8.65
CA PHE A 74 -2.07 5.60 8.67
C PHE A 74 -2.29 4.39 9.57
N ASN A 75 -3.26 4.51 10.47
CA ASN A 75 -3.74 3.42 11.30
C ASN A 75 -5.22 3.18 11.05
N TYR A 76 -5.55 2.03 10.46
CA TYR A 76 -6.91 1.58 10.16
C TYR A 76 -7.33 0.37 11.02
N MET A 77 -6.64 0.07 12.12
CA MET A 77 -7.03 -1.00 13.05
C MET A 77 -8.25 -0.61 13.91
N TYR A 78 -9.39 -0.43 13.26
CA TYR A 78 -10.65 -0.01 13.87
C TYR A 78 -11.14 -1.00 14.96
N TYR A 79 -10.85 -2.29 14.80
CA TYR A 79 -11.34 -3.35 15.68
C TYR A 79 -10.66 -3.39 17.06
N ILE A 80 -9.54 -2.68 17.27
CA ILE A 80 -8.82 -2.68 18.55
C ILE A 80 -9.00 -1.36 19.33
N ASN A 81 -9.48 -0.26 18.71
CA ASN A 81 -9.61 1.07 19.34
C ASN A 81 -8.41 1.42 20.27
N LYS A 82 -7.20 1.03 19.86
CA LYS A 82 -5.98 1.28 20.63
C LYS A 82 -5.13 2.32 19.94
N ASP A 83 -4.74 3.32 20.72
CA ASP A 83 -3.61 4.18 20.38
C ASP A 83 -2.35 3.32 20.27
N MET A 84 -1.73 3.33 19.10
CA MET A 84 -0.49 2.62 18.84
C MET A 84 0.68 3.61 18.93
N ASN A 85 1.64 3.32 19.79
CA ASN A 85 2.89 4.06 19.85
C ASN A 85 3.85 3.53 18.78
N ALA A 86 4.08 4.32 17.73
CA ALA A 86 4.98 3.98 16.65
C ALA A 86 6.17 4.93 16.62
N ARG A 87 7.39 4.38 16.55
CA ARG A 87 8.62 5.15 16.35
C ARG A 87 8.98 5.18 14.87
N VAL A 88 8.95 6.37 14.29
CA VAL A 88 9.34 6.60 12.89
C VAL A 88 10.72 7.24 12.88
N TYR A 89 11.65 6.64 12.12
CA TYR A 89 12.98 7.18 11.92
C TYR A 89 13.35 7.16 10.44
N LEU A 90 14.10 8.16 10.00
CA LEU A 90 14.64 8.20 8.65
C LEU A 90 15.98 7.49 8.63
N LYS A 91 16.14 6.51 7.73
CA LYS A 91 17.44 5.90 7.48
C LYS A 91 18.28 6.83 6.61
N GLY A 92 19.38 7.34 7.16
CA GLY A 92 20.31 8.22 6.43
C GLY A 92 20.87 7.54 5.18
N ARG A 93 21.01 8.32 4.09
CA ARG A 93 21.59 7.87 2.81
C ARG A 93 22.59 8.90 2.32
N ARG A 94 23.71 8.45 1.74
CA ARG A 94 24.71 9.33 1.12
C ARG A 94 24.03 10.29 0.13
N GLY A 95 24.35 11.59 0.23
CA GLY A 95 23.78 12.65 -0.59
C GLY A 95 22.56 13.38 -0.01
N PHE A 96 22.04 12.95 1.15
CA PHE A 96 20.97 13.66 1.86
C PHE A 96 21.36 13.94 3.31
N VAL A 97 21.07 15.15 3.78
CA VAL A 97 21.30 15.58 5.17
C VAL A 97 20.00 16.19 5.71
N MET A 98 19.71 15.94 6.99
CA MET A 98 18.63 16.60 7.69
C MET A 98 18.96 18.08 7.87
N ALA A 99 18.10 18.96 7.38
CA ALA A 99 18.20 20.39 7.65
C ALA A 99 17.57 20.68 9.02
N PRO A 100 18.03 21.73 9.75
CA PRO A 100 17.41 22.17 10.98
C PRO A 100 15.91 22.42 10.76
N TYR A 101 15.10 21.80 11.61
CA TYR A 101 13.66 22.02 11.60
C TYR A 101 13.38 23.32 12.38
N PRO A 102 12.61 24.29 11.84
CA PRO A 102 12.08 25.36 12.68
C PRO A 102 11.19 24.71 13.74
N ALA A 103 11.31 25.17 15.00
CA ALA A 103 10.74 24.54 16.19
C ALA A 103 9.20 24.43 16.24
N SER A 104 8.48 24.79 15.17
CA SER A 104 7.06 25.12 15.20
C SER A 104 6.13 24.25 14.34
N SER A 105 6.55 23.13 13.76
CA SER A 105 5.59 22.28 13.01
C SER A 105 5.62 20.82 13.42
N LEU A 106 5.17 20.58 14.66
CA LEU A 106 4.59 19.31 15.05
C LEU A 106 3.13 19.59 15.44
N HIS A 107 2.27 19.74 14.43
CA HIS A 107 0.83 19.83 14.65
C HIS A 107 0.33 18.44 15.06
N HIS A 108 0.31 18.17 16.37
CA HIS A 108 -0.51 17.12 16.95
C HIS A 108 -1.98 17.54 16.79
N SER A 109 -2.62 17.08 15.74
CA SER A 109 -4.07 17.22 15.57
C SER A 109 -4.68 15.82 15.48
N LEU A 110 -5.41 15.47 16.54
CA LEU A 110 -6.47 14.46 16.79
C LEU A 110 -7.03 13.62 15.62
N SER A 111 -6.20 13.18 14.69
CA SER A 111 -6.59 12.46 13.47
C SER A 111 -6.12 11.01 13.55
N PRO A 112 -6.80 10.02 12.91
CA PRO A 112 -6.30 8.64 12.76
C PRO A 112 -5.01 8.53 11.93
N CYS A 113 -4.38 9.67 11.64
CA CYS A 113 -3.21 9.81 10.80
C CYS A 113 -2.22 10.77 11.46
N LEU A 114 -1.05 10.26 11.86
CA LEU A 114 0.04 11.10 12.36
C LEU A 114 0.80 11.67 11.16
N ARG A 115 0.82 13.00 11.03
CA ARG A 115 1.57 13.70 9.98
C ARG A 115 2.84 14.28 10.55
N MET A 116 3.96 13.84 10.02
CA MET A 116 5.29 14.37 10.30
C MET A 116 5.82 15.02 9.03
N ALA A 117 6.59 16.08 9.17
CA ALA A 117 7.33 16.63 8.05
C ALA A 117 8.82 16.69 8.43
N LEU A 118 9.67 16.45 7.44
CA LEU A 118 11.12 16.36 7.58
C LEU A 118 11.76 17.25 6.52
N ARG A 119 12.69 18.12 6.91
CA ARG A 119 13.33 19.07 6.00
C ARG A 119 14.66 18.46 5.62
N LEU A 120 14.84 18.16 4.35
CA LEU A 120 16.03 17.53 3.80
C LEU A 120 16.75 18.49 2.87
N CYS A 121 18.08 18.39 2.84
CA CYS A 121 18.94 19.03 1.86
C CYS A 121 19.66 17.96 1.04
N ARG A 122 19.62 18.08 -0.29
CA ARG A 122 20.33 17.18 -1.20
C ARG A 122 21.72 17.73 -1.52
N PHE A 123 22.78 17.02 -1.19
CA PHE A 123 24.16 17.51 -1.36
C PHE A 123 24.84 17.03 -2.65
N LEU A 124 24.48 15.84 -3.14
CA LEU A 124 25.10 15.15 -4.29
C LEU A 124 24.13 14.86 -5.43
#